data_AF-A0A4R0GEL6-F1
#
_entry.id   AF-A0A4R0GEL6-F1
#
_cell.length_a   1.000
_cell.length_b   1.000
_cell.length_c   1.000
_cell.angle_alpha   90.00
_cell.angle_beta   90.00
_cell.angle_gamma   90.00
#
_symmetry.space_group_name_H-M   'P 1'
#
loop_
_entity.id
_entity.type
_entity.pdbx_description
1 polymer ?
#
loop_
_entity_poly.entity_id
_entity_poly.type
_entity_poly.pdbx_seq_one_letter_code
_entity_poly.pdbx_strand_id
1 'polypeptide(L)'
;MNIIATLYAVMDKRPLRALSLVMALLLAGCIFWDPSRFAAKTSELEIWHGFLIMWAVCAGVIHGVGFRPKALHWQGIFCPLIADLVLLAGLIFFFS
;
A
#
# COMPACT_ATOMS: atom_id res chain seq x y z
N MET A 1 -25.37 5.73 2.80
CA MET A 1 -24.14 6.07 2.05
C MET A 1 -23.01 5.29 2.71
N ASN A 2 -22.36 4.34 2.02
CA ASN A 2 -21.33 3.50 2.64
C ASN A 2 -20.07 4.32 2.92
N ILE A 3 -19.64 4.35 4.18
CA ILE A 3 -18.46 5.12 4.64
C ILE A 3 -17.20 4.77 3.82
N ILE A 4 -17.03 3.49 3.50
CA ILE A 4 -15.91 2.97 2.70
C ILE A 4 -15.90 3.59 1.29
N ALA A 5 -17.06 3.70 0.64
CA ALA A 5 -17.17 4.27 -0.70
C ALA A 5 -16.87 5.78 -0.70
N THR A 6 -17.30 6.50 0.34
CA THR A 6 -16.98 7.92 0.51
C THR A 6 -15.49 8.14 0.73
N LEU A 7 -14.85 7.33 1.57
CA LEU A 7 -13.41 7.40 1.81
C LEU A 7 -12.62 7.14 0.52
N TYR A 8 -13.00 6.11 -0.22
CA TYR A 8 -12.38 5.77 -1.51
C TYR A 8 -12.51 6.93 -2.51
N ALA A 9 -13.68 7.57 -2.59
CA ALA A 9 -13.92 8.70 -3.47
C ALA A 9 -13.09 9.94 -3.11
N VAL A 10 -12.85 10.20 -1.82
CA VAL A 10 -11.98 11.30 -1.36
C VAL A 10 -10.52 11.04 -1.72
N MET A 11 -10.08 9.78 -1.64
CA MET A 11 -8.72 9.36 -1.99
C MET A 11 -8.48 9.34 -3.51
N ASP A 12 -9.52 9.27 -4.33
CA ASP A 12 -9.44 9.20 -5.80
C ASP A 12 -9.21 10.58 -6.47
N LYS A 13 -8.33 11.39 -5.87
CA LYS A 13 -7.82 12.63 -6.45
C LYS A 13 -6.52 12.36 -7.19
N ARG A 14 -6.33 12.99 -8.35
CA ARG A 14 -5.11 12.87 -9.18
C ARG A 14 -3.78 12.98 -8.40
N PRO A 15 -3.56 13.98 -7.52
CA PRO A 15 -2.31 14.08 -6.78
C PRO A 15 -2.09 12.93 -5.79
N LEU A 16 -3.14 12.49 -5.09
CA LEU A 16 -3.04 11.38 -4.13
C LEU A 16 -2.73 10.06 -4.84
N ARG A 17 -3.29 9.86 -6.03
CA ARG A 17 -2.98 8.69 -6.86
C ARG A 17 -1.52 8.69 -7.33
N ALA A 18 -1.02 9.84 -7.78
CA ALA A 18 0.39 9.95 -8.17
C ALA A 18 1.32 9.67 -6.98
N LEU A 19 0.99 10.22 -5.80
CA LEU A 19 1.73 9.97 -4.56
C LEU A 19 1.74 8.48 -4.20
N SER A 20 0.56 7.84 -4.21
CA SER A 20 0.42 6.40 -3.92
C SER A 20 1.27 5.55 -4.87
N LEU A 21 1.25 5.88 -6.17
CA LEU A 21 2.06 5.17 -7.18
C LEU A 21 3.56 5.34 -6.91
N VAL A 22 4.01 6.57 -6.64
CA VAL A 22 5.43 6.84 -6.34
C VAL A 22 5.86 6.07 -5.09
N MET A 23 5.06 6.12 -4.02
CA MET A 23 5.37 5.41 -2.79
C MET A 23 5.41 3.89 -2.99
N ALA A 24 4.47 3.33 -3.75
CA ALA A 24 4.43 1.90 -4.04
C ALA A 24 5.65 1.44 -4.85
N LEU A 25 6.04 2.20 -5.88
CA LEU A 25 7.21 1.89 -6.70
C LEU A 25 8.53 2.04 -5.91
N LEU A 26 8.63 3.09 -5.10
CA LEU A 26 9.79 3.31 -4.24
C LEU A 26 9.93 2.19 -3.22
N LEU A 27 8.84 1.83 -2.52
CA LEU A 27 8.90 0.77 -1.52
C LEU A 27 9.20 -0.59 -2.14
N ALA A 28 8.60 -0.91 -3.29
CA ALA A 28 8.95 -2.10 -4.06
C ALA A 28 10.44 -2.13 -4.41
N GLY A 29 11.00 -1.00 -4.86
CA GLY A 29 12.43 -0.83 -5.11
C GLY A 29 13.28 -1.07 -3.86
N CYS A 30 12.89 -0.50 -2.72
CA CYS A 30 13.57 -0.69 -1.43
C CYS A 30 13.62 -2.16 -1.01
N ILE A 31 12.50 -2.89 -1.14
CA ILE A 31 12.42 -4.31 -0.80
C ILE A 31 13.31 -5.15 -1.72
N PHE A 32 13.33 -4.87 -3.02
CA PHE A 32 14.20 -5.59 -3.95
C PHE A 32 15.68 -5.25 -3.74
N TRP A 33 15.99 -4.03 -3.31
CA TRP A 33 17.36 -3.58 -3.09
C TRP A 33 18.00 -4.19 -1.83
N ASP A 34 17.26 -4.19 -0.71
CA ASP A 34 17.72 -4.78 0.54
C ASP A 34 16.57 -5.51 1.26
N PRO A 35 16.25 -6.74 0.83
CA PRO A 35 15.18 -7.53 1.44
C PRO A 35 15.49 -7.93 2.88
N SER A 36 16.76 -7.88 3.29
CA SER A 36 17.17 -8.31 4.64
C SER A 36 16.63 -7.39 5.74
N ARG A 37 16.42 -6.10 5.43
CA ARG A 37 15.80 -5.13 6.33
C ARG A 37 14.35 -5.45 6.67
N PHE A 38 13.63 -6.07 5.76
CA PHE A 38 12.24 -6.49 5.94
C PHE A 38 12.11 -7.99 6.24
N ALA A 39 13.25 -8.69 6.37
CA ALA A 39 13.35 -10.11 6.64
C ALA A 39 14.28 -10.35 7.85
N ALA A 40 13.87 -9.88 9.02
CA ALA A 40 14.57 -10.10 10.27
C ALA A 40 14.36 -11.55 10.74
N LYS A 41 15.18 -12.48 10.22
CA LYS A 41 15.41 -13.85 10.72
C LYS A 41 14.14 -14.62 11.16
N THR A 42 13.47 -15.24 10.19
CA THR A 42 12.61 -16.45 10.35
C THR A 42 11.72 -16.51 11.61
N SER A 43 11.12 -15.40 12.03
CA SER A 43 10.04 -15.43 13.02
C SER A 43 8.70 -15.50 12.27
N GLU A 44 7.71 -16.23 12.80
CA GLU A 44 6.38 -16.31 12.18
C GLU A 44 5.72 -14.94 12.01
N LEU A 45 6.11 -13.97 12.82
CA LEU A 45 5.62 -12.60 12.78
C LEU A 45 6.10 -11.85 11.51
N GLU A 46 7.29 -12.15 11.01
CA GLU A 46 7.87 -11.52 9.81
C GLU A 46 7.14 -11.88 8.52
N ILE A 47 6.63 -13.11 8.43
CA ILE A 47 5.88 -13.58 7.24
C ILE A 47 4.64 -12.69 7.02
N TRP A 48 3.95 -12.34 8.09
CA TRP A 48 2.79 -11.45 8.05
C TRP A 48 3.16 -10.02 7.62
N HIS A 49 4.32 -9.52 8.04
CA HIS A 49 4.81 -8.21 7.60
C HIS A 49 5.10 -8.20 6.10
N GLY A 50 5.74 -9.25 5.57
CA GLY A 50 5.97 -9.41 4.13
C GLY A 50 4.65 -9.40 3.33
N PHE A 51 3.64 -10.15 3.77
CA PHE A 51 2.33 -10.15 3.13
C PHE A 51 1.61 -8.79 3.22
N LEU A 52 1.71 -8.10 4.36
CA LEU A 52 1.12 -6.77 4.54
C LEU A 52 1.77 -5.75 3.60
N ILE A 53 3.09 -5.77 3.48
CA ILE A 53 3.84 -4.88 2.59
C ILE A 53 3.53 -5.20 1.12
N MET A 54 3.48 -6.48 0.75
CA MET A 54 3.11 -6.89 -0.61
C MET A 54 1.69 -6.42 -0.96
N TRP A 55 0.74 -6.61 -0.04
CA TRP A 55 -0.62 -6.09 -0.20
C TRP A 55 -0.63 -4.56 -0.36
N ALA A 56 0.14 -3.82 0.44
CA ALA A 56 0.20 -2.37 0.37
C ALA A 56 0.77 -1.86 -0.97
N VAL A 57 1.84 -2.50 -1.48
CA VAL A 57 2.39 -2.21 -2.82
C VAL A 57 1.35 -2.46 -3.90
N CYS A 58 0.69 -3.62 -3.89
CA CYS A 58 -0.35 -3.94 -4.87
C CYS A 58 -1.53 -2.95 -4.80
N ALA A 59 -2.03 -2.66 -3.59
CA ALA A 59 -3.14 -1.73 -3.38
C ALA A 59 -2.79 -0.30 -3.80
N GLY A 60 -1.57 0.16 -3.49
CA GLY A 60 -1.06 1.47 -3.93
C GLY A 60 -0.89 1.58 -5.43
N VAL A 61 -0.44 0.52 -6.11
CA VAL A 61 -0.40 0.48 -7.58
C VAL A 61 -1.82 0.56 -8.17
N ILE A 62 -2.76 -0.24 -7.66
CA ILE A 62 -4.17 -0.24 -8.10
C ILE A 62 -4.78 1.16 -7.99
N HIS A 63 -4.60 1.81 -6.84
CA HIS A 63 -5.06 3.19 -6.63
C HIS A 63 -4.34 4.18 -7.53
N GLY A 64 -3.01 4.07 -7.63
CA GLY A 64 -2.15 4.98 -8.37
C GLY A 64 -2.43 5.01 -9.87
N VAL A 65 -2.60 3.85 -10.51
CA VAL A 65 -2.96 3.77 -11.95
C VAL A 65 -4.38 4.26 -12.22
N GLY A 66 -5.23 4.36 -11.20
CA GLY A 66 -6.61 4.82 -11.31
C GLY A 66 -7.64 3.74 -11.54
N PHE A 67 -7.30 2.51 -11.21
CA PHE A 67 -8.30 1.46 -11.21
C PHE A 67 -9.33 1.76 -10.11
N ARG A 68 -10.61 1.70 -10.48
CA ARG A 68 -11.75 1.99 -9.59
C ARG A 68 -12.57 0.71 -9.39
N PRO A 69 -12.36 -0.03 -8.29
CA PRO A 69 -13.18 -1.18 -7.96
C PRO A 69 -14.64 -0.75 -7.78
N LYS A 70 -15.56 -1.37 -8.53
CA LYS A 70 -17.00 -1.04 -8.46
C LYS A 70 -17.71 -1.70 -7.28
N ALA A 71 -17.22 -2.87 -6.84
CA ALA A 71 -17.83 -3.62 -5.76
C ALA A 71 -17.27 -3.20 -4.39
N LEU A 72 -18.15 -3.09 -3.39
CA LEU A 72 -17.81 -2.57 -2.06
C LEU A 72 -16.76 -3.42 -1.33
N HIS A 73 -16.83 -4.76 -1.47
CA HIS A 73 -15.86 -5.65 -0.85
C HIS A 73 -14.44 -5.41 -1.39
N TRP A 74 -14.30 -5.16 -2.70
CA TRP A 74 -13.02 -4.81 -3.30
C TRP A 74 -12.53 -3.42 -2.90
N GLN A 75 -13.42 -2.44 -2.71
CA GLN A 75 -13.05 -1.12 -2.17
C GLN A 75 -12.55 -1.21 -0.72
N GLY A 76 -13.09 -2.14 0.06
CA GLY A 76 -12.62 -2.44 1.42
C GLY A 76 -11.26 -3.13 1.42
N ILE A 77 -11.09 -4.19 0.61
CA ILE A 77 -9.83 -4.94 0.50
C ILE A 77 -8.70 -4.08 -0.06
N PHE A 78 -8.98 -3.22 -1.05
CA PHE A 78 -7.99 -2.31 -1.64
C PHE A 78 -8.21 -0.88 -1.18
N CYS A 79 -8.41 -0.69 0.13
CA CYS A 79 -8.62 0.64 0.69
C CYS A 79 -7.34 1.50 0.53
N PRO A 80 -7.37 2.57 -0.29
CA PRO A 80 -6.17 3.33 -0.63
C PRO A 80 -5.56 4.04 0.59
N LEU A 81 -6.38 4.47 1.54
CA LEU A 81 -5.88 5.13 2.74
C LEU A 81 -5.03 4.18 3.59
N ILE A 82 -5.48 2.94 3.79
CA ILE A 82 -4.73 1.95 4.59
C ILE A 82 -3.45 1.58 3.85
N ALA A 83 -3.52 1.39 2.53
CA ALA A 83 -2.34 1.12 1.71
C ALA A 83 -1.30 2.24 1.83
N ASP A 84 -1.70 3.51 1.65
CA ASP A 84 -0.79 4.66 1.74
C ASP A 84 -0.13 4.79 3.12
N LEU A 85 -0.86 4.51 4.20
CA LEU A 85 -0.28 4.52 5.56
C LEU A 85 0.78 3.42 5.73
N VAL A 86 0.51 2.20 5.23
CA VAL A 86 1.48 1.10 5.29
C VAL A 86 2.69 1.38 4.40
N LEU A 87 2.47 1.94 3.20
CA LEU A 87 3.54 2.35 2.30
C LEU A 87 4.45 3.40 2.95
N LEU A 88 3.86 4.40 3.61
CA LEU A 88 4.60 5.45 4.30
C LEU A 88 5.41 4.87 5.45
N ALA A 89 4.79 4.01 6.27
CA ALA A 89 5.47 3.35 7.38
C ALA A 89 6.65 2.49 6.90
N GLY A 90 6.46 1.73 5.81
CA GLY A 90 7.51 0.91 5.21
C GLY A 90 8.68 1.74 4.67
N LEU A 91 8.39 2.89 4.03
CA LEU A 91 9.43 3.81 3.57
C LEU A 91 10.18 4.46 4.74
N ILE A 92 9.45 4.93 5.77
CA ILE A 92 10.08 5.51 6.98
C ILE A 92 10.99 4.47 7.62
N PHE A 93 10.52 3.24 7.82
CA PHE A 93 11.31 2.15 8.38
C PHE A 93 12.58 1.84 7.57
N PHE A 94 12.49 1.91 6.24
CA PHE A 94 13.67 1.71 5.39
C PHE A 94 14.67 2.86 5.48
N PHE A 95 14.22 4.11 5.63
CA PHE A 95 15.12 5.28 5.63
C PHE A 95 15.57 5.75 7.02
N SER A 96 14.95 5.24 8.09
CA SER A 96 15.44 5.37 9.47
C SER A 96 16.61 4.44 9.77
#